data_AF-A0A439RF66-F1
#
_entry.id   AF-A0A439RF66-F1
#
_cell.length_a   1.000
_cell.length_b   1.000
_cell.length_c   1.000
_cell.angle_alpha   90.00
_cell.angle_beta   90.00
_cell.angle_gamma   90.00
#
_symmetry.space_group_name_H-M   'P 1'
#
loop_
_entity.id
_entity.type
_entity.pdbx_description
1 polymer ?
#
loop_
_entity_poly.entity_id
_entity_poly.type
_entity_poly.pdbx_seq_one_letter_code
_entity_poly.pdbx_strand_id
1 'polypeptide(L)'
;MKTYSVLIAWNDNDREQGDFGEIVRAESPEKAERIVRARMVRSHWDSYWDKDLESRRDCLSSYTNPDGSYFGSVIDMHEGAIWRAKELEEALRALRLAVVPFEDDPNLDAAKIKADAVLAEIDGL
;
A
#
# COMPACT_ATOMS: atom_id res chain seq x y z
N MET A 1 -15.03 9.96 -2.40
CA MET A 1 -13.66 9.40 -2.39
C MET A 1 -13.67 7.97 -1.89
N LYS A 2 -13.22 7.04 -2.72
CA LYS A 2 -12.98 5.63 -2.41
C LYS A 2 -11.54 5.45 -1.88
N THR A 3 -11.20 4.26 -1.41
CA THR A 3 -9.83 3.85 -1.08
C THR A 3 -9.33 2.93 -2.19
N TYR A 4 -8.04 2.99 -2.52
CA TYR A 4 -7.40 2.15 -3.52
C TYR A 4 -6.04 1.66 -3.02
N SER A 5 -5.67 0.44 -3.40
CA SER A 5 -4.32 -0.13 -3.30
C SER A 5 -3.72 -0.17 -4.70
N VAL A 6 -2.49 0.30 -4.90
CA VAL A 6 -1.87 0.46 -6.24
C VAL A 6 -0.41 0.03 -6.23
N LEU A 7 -0.02 -0.89 -7.12
CA LEU A 7 1.33 -1.46 -7.21
C LEU A 7 2.00 -1.00 -8.50
N ILE A 8 3.22 -0.47 -8.39
CA ILE A 8 3.94 0.13 -9.51
C ILE A 8 5.38 -0.37 -9.54
N ALA A 9 5.76 -1.08 -10.59
CA ALA A 9 7.14 -1.43 -10.87
C ALA A 9 7.96 -0.18 -11.21
N TRP A 10 9.24 -0.15 -10.83
CA TRP A 10 10.19 0.82 -11.37
C TRP A 10 10.52 0.46 -12.84
N ASN A 11 10.59 1.47 -13.72
CA ASN A 11 10.76 1.29 -15.18
C ASN A 11 12.12 1.82 -15.69
N ASP A 12 13.18 1.73 -14.89
CA ASP A 12 14.55 2.11 -15.30
C ASP A 12 15.33 0.95 -15.97
N ASN A 13 14.70 -0.23 -16.05
CA ASN A 13 15.24 -1.53 -16.49
C ASN A 13 16.08 -2.28 -15.44
N ASP A 14 16.18 -1.77 -14.20
CA ASP A 14 16.71 -2.54 -13.08
C ASP A 14 15.65 -3.53 -12.57
N ARG A 15 16.02 -4.81 -12.46
CA ARG A 15 15.15 -5.86 -11.92
C ARG A 15 15.29 -6.05 -10.41
N GLU A 16 16.30 -5.47 -9.78
CA GLU A 16 16.56 -5.57 -8.35
C GLU A 16 15.93 -4.41 -7.56
N GLN A 17 15.48 -3.34 -8.23
CA GLN A 17 14.85 -2.17 -7.63
C GLN A 17 13.45 -2.42 -7.05
N GLY A 18 12.80 -3.54 -7.42
CA GLY A 18 11.56 -4.03 -6.84
C GLY A 18 10.29 -3.26 -7.26
N ASP A 19 9.31 -3.24 -6.36
CA ASP A 19 7.98 -2.64 -6.58
C ASP A 19 7.67 -1.57 -5.53
N PHE A 20 6.96 -0.50 -5.93
CA PHE A 20 6.38 0.48 -5.01
C PHE A 20 4.87 0.26 -4.85
N GLY A 21 4.43 -0.11 -3.66
CA GLY A 21 3.02 -0.30 -3.32
C GLY A 21 2.54 0.70 -2.27
N GLU A 22 1.41 1.37 -2.53
CA GLU A 22 0.79 2.25 -1.52
C GLU A 22 -0.75 2.22 -1.57
N ILE A 23 -1.37 2.63 -0.46
CA ILE A 23 -2.83 2.70 -0.27
C ILE A 23 -3.26 4.16 -0.09
N VAL A 24 -4.17 4.62 -0.94
CA VAL A 24 -4.55 6.04 -1.07
C VAL A 24 -6.06 6.23 -1.13
N ARG A 25 -6.53 7.46 -0.86
CA ARG A 25 -7.93 7.85 -1.10
C ARG A 25 -8.03 8.79 -2.29
N ALA A 26 -8.95 8.51 -3.20
CA ALA A 26 -9.13 9.25 -4.45
C ALA A 26 -10.60 9.31 -4.88
N GLU A 27 -10.92 10.12 -5.89
CA GLU A 27 -12.24 10.08 -6.56
C GLU A 27 -12.36 8.93 -7.56
N SER A 28 -11.25 8.56 -8.22
CA SER A 28 -11.20 7.58 -9.31
C SER A 28 -9.86 6.82 -9.32
N PRO A 29 -9.75 5.69 -10.05
CA PRO A 29 -8.51 4.89 -10.15
C PRO A 29 -7.33 5.70 -10.70
N GLU A 30 -7.54 6.49 -11.76
CA GLU A 30 -6.49 7.28 -12.41
C GLU A 30 -5.97 8.39 -11.47
N LYS A 31 -6.84 8.91 -10.60
CA LYS A 31 -6.45 9.86 -9.55
C LYS A 31 -5.70 9.15 -8.41
N ALA A 32 -5.99 7.89 -8.10
CA ALA A 32 -5.22 7.10 -7.15
C ALA A 32 -3.81 6.81 -7.69
N GLU A 33 -3.70 6.32 -8.91
CA GLU A 33 -2.43 6.03 -9.60
C GLU A 33 -1.50 7.26 -9.61
N ARG A 34 -2.02 8.42 -10.01
CA ARG A 34 -1.23 9.67 -10.03
C ARG A 34 -0.75 10.11 -8.65
N ILE A 35 -1.50 9.81 -7.57
CA ILE A 35 -1.04 10.08 -6.20
C ILE A 35 0.08 9.10 -5.83
N VAL A 36 -0.07 7.80 -6.11
CA VAL A 36 0.95 6.79 -5.78
C VAL A 36 2.23 7.02 -6.57
N ARG A 37 2.17 7.32 -7.88
CA ARG A 37 3.38 7.69 -8.67
C ARG A 37 4.07 8.93 -8.14
N ALA A 38 3.33 9.95 -7.72
CA ALA A 38 3.92 11.15 -7.10
C ALA A 38 4.58 10.86 -5.74
N ARG A 39 4.13 9.84 -5.02
CA ARG A 39 4.72 9.37 -3.75
C ARG A 39 5.87 8.40 -3.95
N MET A 40 5.81 7.53 -4.96
CA MET A 40 6.89 6.68 -5.46
C MET A 40 8.12 7.53 -5.81
N VAL A 41 7.98 8.47 -6.74
CA VAL A 41 9.04 9.42 -7.12
C VAL A 41 9.54 10.21 -5.90
N ARG A 42 8.64 10.56 -4.97
CA ARG A 42 9.04 11.18 -3.70
C ARG A 42 9.83 10.24 -2.77
N SER A 43 9.54 8.95 -2.74
CA SER A 43 10.25 7.98 -1.90
C SER A 43 11.70 7.85 -2.35
N HIS A 44 11.95 7.83 -3.66
CA HIS A 44 13.30 7.87 -4.22
C HIS A 44 13.94 9.26 -4.02
N TRP A 45 13.18 10.36 -4.21
CA TRP A 45 13.60 11.74 -3.87
C TRP A 45 14.18 11.82 -2.45
N ASP A 46 13.45 11.32 -1.47
CA ASP A 46 13.79 11.43 -0.04
C ASP A 46 14.86 10.40 0.38
N SER A 47 15.26 9.45 -0.50
CA SER A 47 16.22 8.37 -0.18
C SER A 47 17.60 8.49 -0.87
N TYR A 48 17.68 8.99 -2.11
CA TYR A 48 18.88 8.83 -2.95
C TYR A 48 19.50 10.11 -3.53
N TRP A 49 18.76 11.21 -3.72
CA TRP A 49 19.30 12.39 -4.39
C TRP A 49 20.12 13.28 -3.45
N ASP A 50 21.40 13.43 -3.80
CA ASP A 50 22.35 14.36 -3.18
C ASP A 50 22.09 15.81 -3.61
N LYS A 51 21.76 16.66 -2.64
CA LYS A 51 21.36 18.06 -2.83
C LYS A 51 22.49 18.95 -3.37
N ASP A 52 23.73 18.50 -3.28
CA ASP A 52 24.90 19.22 -3.78
C ASP A 52 25.30 18.78 -5.21
N LEU A 53 24.67 17.73 -5.76
CA LEU A 53 24.97 17.17 -7.09
C LEU A 53 23.87 17.38 -8.16
N GLU A 54 22.58 17.28 -7.80
CA GLU A 54 21.49 17.32 -8.79
C GLU A 54 20.38 18.32 -8.43
N SER A 55 19.77 18.96 -9.44
CA SER A 55 18.69 19.93 -9.21
C SER A 55 17.31 19.28 -9.20
N ARG A 56 16.35 19.93 -8.53
CA ARG A 56 14.96 19.48 -8.45
C ARG A 56 14.30 19.19 -9.80
N ARG A 57 14.72 19.91 -10.84
CA ARG A 57 14.12 19.79 -12.17
C ARG A 57 14.63 18.57 -12.92
N ASP A 58 15.89 18.21 -12.71
CA ASP A 58 16.59 17.26 -13.57
C ASP A 58 16.21 15.83 -13.15
N CYS A 59 16.28 15.53 -11.86
CA CYS A 59 15.76 14.26 -11.31
C CYS A 59 14.27 14.06 -11.66
N LEU A 60 13.42 15.09 -11.53
CA LEU A 60 12.00 15.01 -11.93
C LEU A 60 11.79 14.76 -13.43
N SER A 61 12.73 15.20 -14.29
CA SER A 61 12.65 14.93 -15.72
C SER A 61 12.88 13.45 -16.05
N SER A 62 13.78 12.78 -15.32
CA SER A 62 14.02 11.34 -15.41
C SER A 62 12.79 10.49 -15.05
N TYR A 63 11.88 11.02 -14.24
CA TYR A 63 10.64 10.36 -13.83
C TYR A 63 9.40 10.71 -14.69
N THR A 64 9.62 11.27 -15.88
CA THR A 64 8.57 11.54 -16.88
C THR A 64 8.93 10.88 -18.22
N ASN A 65 8.04 10.05 -18.76
CA ASN A 65 8.25 9.39 -20.05
C ASN A 65 8.16 10.40 -21.22
N PRO A 66 8.74 10.11 -22.41
CA PRO A 66 8.75 11.05 -23.55
C PRO A 66 7.36 11.42 -24.11
N ASP A 67 6.32 10.65 -23.79
CA ASP A 67 4.92 10.91 -24.15
C ASP A 67 4.18 11.80 -23.11
N GLY A 68 4.84 12.18 -22.02
CA GLY A 68 4.27 12.92 -20.90
C GLY A 68 3.55 12.04 -19.87
N SER A 69 3.58 10.71 -20.00
CA SER A 69 3.13 9.80 -18.95
C SER A 69 4.16 9.72 -17.81
N TYR A 70 3.72 9.29 -16.63
CA TYR A 70 4.57 9.20 -15.44
C TYR A 70 5.35 7.88 -15.40
N PHE A 71 6.59 7.93 -14.92
CA PHE A 71 7.49 6.78 -14.81
C PHE A 71 6.91 5.63 -13.97
N GLY A 72 7.35 4.40 -14.29
CA GLY A 72 6.91 3.13 -13.69
C GLY A 72 5.80 2.45 -14.50
N SER A 73 5.44 1.21 -14.15
CA SER A 73 4.29 0.50 -14.74
C SER A 73 3.39 -0.09 -13.66
N VAL A 74 2.07 0.08 -13.79
CA VAL A 74 1.12 -0.49 -12.83
C VAL A 74 1.09 -2.01 -13.01
N ILE A 75 1.41 -2.73 -11.94
CA ILE A 75 1.26 -4.20 -11.87
C ILE A 75 -0.17 -4.56 -11.46
N ASP A 76 -0.67 -3.89 -10.42
CA ASP A 76 -1.96 -4.19 -9.78
C ASP A 76 -2.65 -2.90 -9.30
N MET A 77 -3.98 -2.90 -9.34
CA MET A 77 -4.80 -1.84 -8.77
C MET A 77 -6.18 -2.35 -8.34
N HIS A 78 -6.49 -2.19 -7.05
CA HIS A 78 -7.75 -2.64 -6.46
C HIS A 78 -8.43 -1.54 -5.66
N GLU A 79 -9.76 -1.45 -5.77
CA GLU A 79 -10.56 -0.64 -4.85
C GLU A 79 -10.65 -1.35 -3.49
N GLY A 80 -10.35 -0.61 -2.42
CA GLY A 80 -10.18 -1.13 -1.08
C GLY A 80 -8.74 -0.97 -0.59
N ALA A 81 -8.46 -1.58 0.57
CA ALA A 81 -7.16 -1.57 1.24
C ALA A 81 -6.60 -3.00 1.33
N ILE A 82 -6.64 -3.75 0.23
CA ILE A 82 -6.48 -5.22 0.22
C ILE A 82 -5.15 -5.69 0.85
N TRP A 83 -4.06 -4.95 0.69
CA TRP A 83 -2.78 -5.33 1.31
C TRP A 83 -2.65 -4.98 2.80
N ARG A 84 -3.60 -4.23 3.37
CA ARG A 84 -3.74 -4.17 4.83
C ARG A 84 -4.22 -5.51 5.40
N ALA A 85 -4.59 -6.52 4.60
CA ALA A 85 -5.04 -7.83 5.09
C ALA A 85 -4.11 -8.41 6.17
N LYS A 86 -2.78 -8.37 5.96
CA LYS A 86 -1.79 -8.85 6.94
C LYS A 86 -1.74 -8.00 8.22
N GLU A 87 -1.82 -6.67 8.11
CA GLU A 87 -1.89 -5.78 9.29
C GLU A 87 -3.21 -5.91 10.04
N LEU A 88 -4.30 -6.17 9.33
CA LEU A 88 -5.62 -6.44 9.87
C LEU A 88 -5.63 -7.78 10.61
N GLU A 89 -5.05 -8.82 10.00
CA GLU A 89 -4.82 -10.14 10.59
C GLU A 89 -3.97 -10.05 11.86
N GLU A 90 -2.82 -9.36 11.82
CA GLU A 90 -1.95 -9.11 12.98
C GLU A 90 -2.69 -8.38 14.10
N ALA A 91 -3.44 -7.31 13.78
CA ALA A 91 -4.26 -6.58 14.73
C ALA A 91 -5.40 -7.43 15.30
N LEU A 92 -5.97 -8.35 14.51
CA LEU A 92 -7.06 -9.23 14.89
C LEU A 92 -6.59 -10.39 15.77
N ARG A 93 -5.44 -11.00 15.47
CA ARG A 93 -4.76 -11.97 16.34
C ARG A 93 -4.30 -11.30 17.65
N ALA A 94 -3.77 -10.08 17.60
CA ALA A 94 -3.42 -9.31 18.80
C ALA A 94 -4.63 -8.96 19.66
N LEU A 95 -5.75 -8.54 19.04
CA LEU A 95 -7.01 -8.29 19.73
C LEU A 95 -7.51 -9.57 20.42
N ARG A 96 -7.55 -10.71 19.70
CA ARG A 96 -7.95 -12.02 20.26
C ARG A 96 -7.14 -12.37 21.51
N LEU A 97 -5.81 -12.16 21.49
CA LEU A 97 -4.93 -12.42 22.64
C LEU A 97 -5.20 -11.47 23.81
N ALA A 98 -5.38 -10.17 23.56
CA ALA A 98 -5.69 -9.17 24.59
C ALA A 98 -7.08 -9.37 25.23
N VAL A 99 -7.93 -10.19 24.62
CA VAL A 99 -9.32 -10.47 24.98
C VAL A 99 -9.49 -11.74 25.82
N VAL A 100 -8.49 -12.62 25.88
CA VAL A 100 -8.47 -13.83 26.73
C VAL A 100 -8.71 -13.54 28.24
N PRO A 101 -8.30 -12.41 28.84
CA PRO A 101 -8.52 -12.16 30.27
C PRO A 101 -9.97 -11.82 30.70
N PHE A 102 -10.92 -11.71 29.77
CA PHE A 102 -12.26 -11.12 30.01
C PHE A 102 -13.42 -11.99 29.50
N GLU A 103 -13.36 -13.31 29.73
CA GLU A 103 -14.20 -14.28 29.03
C GLU A 103 -15.70 -14.27 29.36
N ASP A 104 -16.16 -13.47 30.33
CA ASP A 104 -17.57 -13.41 30.75
C ASP A 104 -18.43 -12.33 30.02
N ASP A 105 -17.90 -11.58 29.05
CA ASP A 105 -18.68 -10.60 28.27
C ASP A 105 -19.22 -11.19 26.95
N PRO A 106 -20.55 -11.33 26.76
CA PRO A 106 -21.14 -11.94 25.55
C PRO A 106 -20.96 -11.09 24.27
N ASN A 107 -20.67 -9.79 24.38
CA ASN A 107 -20.29 -8.97 23.21
C ASN A 107 -18.88 -9.35 22.73
N LEU A 108 -18.04 -9.81 23.64
CA LEU A 108 -16.64 -10.12 23.43
C LEU A 108 -16.48 -11.49 22.77
N ASP A 109 -17.27 -12.49 23.15
CA ASP A 109 -17.34 -13.77 22.44
C ASP A 109 -17.91 -13.59 21.01
N ALA A 110 -18.91 -12.73 20.82
CA ALA A 110 -19.39 -12.37 19.48
C ALA A 110 -18.32 -11.67 18.63
N ALA A 111 -17.34 -10.99 19.25
CA ALA A 111 -16.16 -10.46 18.58
C ALA A 111 -15.10 -11.54 18.32
N LYS A 112 -14.81 -12.44 19.28
CA LYS A 112 -13.93 -13.61 19.08
C LYS A 112 -14.38 -14.47 17.89
N ILE A 113 -15.67 -14.81 17.81
CA ILE A 113 -16.23 -15.65 16.74
C ILE A 113 -16.07 -14.98 15.36
N LYS A 114 -16.28 -13.67 15.26
CA LYS A 114 -16.06 -12.92 14.00
C LYS A 114 -14.58 -12.80 13.65
N ALA A 115 -13.72 -12.64 14.65
CA ALA A 115 -12.27 -12.63 14.46
C ALA A 115 -11.80 -13.98 13.89
N ASP A 116 -12.23 -15.08 14.50
CA ASP A 116 -11.84 -16.43 14.12
C ASP A 116 -12.35 -16.82 12.72
N ALA A 117 -13.56 -16.39 12.34
CA ALA A 117 -14.07 -16.59 10.99
C ALA A 117 -13.22 -15.84 9.93
N VAL A 118 -12.90 -14.57 10.16
CA VAL A 118 -12.05 -13.78 9.25
C VAL A 118 -10.62 -14.33 9.18
N LEU A 119 -10.08 -14.84 10.30
CA LEU A 119 -8.78 -15.51 10.31
C LEU A 119 -8.81 -16.84 9.54
N ALA A 120 -9.88 -17.64 9.63
CA ALA A 120 -10.03 -18.86 8.84
C ALA A 120 -10.14 -18.59 7.33
N GLU A 121 -10.88 -17.54 6.93
CA GLU A 121 -10.96 -17.09 5.53
C GLU A 121 -9.59 -16.62 4.99
N ILE A 122 -8.70 -16.09 5.85
CA ILE A 122 -7.33 -15.70 5.50
C ILE A 122 -6.38 -16.92 5.49
N ASP A 123 -6.48 -17.80 6.48
CA ASP A 123 -5.65 -19.01 6.63
C ASP A 123 -6.04 -20.12 5.62
N GLY A 124 -7.18 -19.98 4.93
CA GLY A 124 -7.60 -20.82 3.81
C GLY A 124 -8.31 -22.12 4.20
N LEU A 125 -9.11 -22.10 5.27
CA LEU A 125 -9.77 -23.26 5.90
C LEU A 125 -11.31 -23.24 5.81
#